data_AF-A0A946MUE1-F1
#
_entry.id   AF-A0A946MUE1-F1
#
_cell.length_a   1.000
_cell.length_b   1.000
_cell.length_c   1.000
_cell.angle_alpha   90.00
_cell.angle_beta   90.00
_cell.angle_gamma   90.00
#
_symmetry.space_group_name_H-M   'P 1'
#
loop_
_entity.id
_entity.type
_entity.pdbx_description
1 polymer ?
#
loop_
_entity_poly.entity_id
_entity_poly.type
_entity_poly.pdbx_seq_one_letter_code
_entity_poly.pdbx_strand_id
1 'polypeptide(L)' 'MTDNYNHLLEQPTLFYATVVYIHLAETATALTVSLTWAYVATRVVHPIVQLSVNNVSWRAAIFALSSLILMALILIEVIT' A
#
# COMPACT_ATOMS: atom_id res chain seq x y z
N MET A 1 20.51 -8.99 5.80
CA MET A 1 20.55 -7.60 5.29
C MET A 1 19.67 -7.47 4.05
N THR A 2 19.85 -8.29 3.01
CA THR A 2 19.05 -8.27 1.76
C THR A 2 17.53 -8.43 1.93
N ASP A 3 17.06 -9.37 2.77
CA ASP A 3 15.62 -9.64 2.89
C ASP A 3 14.81 -8.48 3.49
N ASN A 4 15.42 -7.70 4.39
CA ASN A 4 14.75 -6.56 5.03
C ASN A 4 14.66 -5.35 4.08
N TYR A 5 15.65 -5.17 3.19
CA TYR A 5 15.58 -4.18 2.11
C TYR A 5 14.55 -4.58 1.04
N ASN A 6 14.49 -5.87 0.70
CA ASN A 6 13.49 -6.38 -0.23
C ASN A 6 12.06 -6.14 0.29
N HIS A 7 11.77 -6.50 1.55
CA HIS A 7 10.44 -6.24 2.14
C HIS A 7 10.03 -4.75 2.15
N LEU A 8 11.00 -3.84 2.27
CA LEU A 8 10.75 -2.39 2.22
C LEU A 8 10.39 -1.91 0.81
N LEU A 9 10.99 -2.50 -0.22
CA LEU A 9 10.85 -2.11 -1.62
C LEU A 9 9.77 -2.89 -2.37
N GLU A 10 9.43 -4.09 -1.93
CA GLU A 10 8.43 -4.96 -2.56
C GLU A 10 7.04 -4.32 -2.55
N GLN A 11 6.57 -3.83 -1.41
CA GLN A 11 5.24 -3.22 -1.31
C GLN A 11 5.05 -1.99 -2.21
N PRO A 12 5.95 -0.98 -2.23
CA PRO A 12 5.77 0.17 -3.10
C PRO A 12 5.97 -0.20 -4.58
N THR A 13 6.85 -1.15 -4.92
CA THR A 13 7.02 -1.61 -6.30
C THR A 13 5.75 -2.28 -6.83
N LEU A 14 5.15 -3.17 -6.02
CA LEU A 14 3.88 -3.81 -6.34
C LEU A 14 2.76 -2.79 -6.50
N PHE A 15 2.66 -1.80 -5.59
CA PHE A 15 1.67 -0.73 -5.69
C PHE A 15 1.76 0.04 -7.01
N TYR A 16 2.96 0.47 -7.41
CA TYR A 16 3.13 1.18 -8.68
C TYR A 16 2.76 0.30 -9.88
N ALA A 17 3.18 -0.97 -9.88
CA ALA A 17 2.83 -1.91 -10.94
C ALA A 17 1.31 -2.10 -11.05
N THR A 18 0.62 -2.27 -9.92
CA THR A 18 -0.83 -2.42 -9.87
C THR A 18 -1.53 -1.16 -10.38
N VAL A 19 -1.20 0.04 -9.89
CA VAL A 19 -1.88 1.28 -10.31
C VAL A 19 -1.70 1.56 -11.80
N VAL A 20 -0.50 1.32 -12.34
CA VAL A 20 -0.23 1.45 -13.78
C VAL A 20 -1.05 0.43 -14.58
N TYR A 21 -1.13 -0.81 -14.11
CA TYR A 21 -1.95 -1.84 -14.75
C TYR A 21 -3.43 -1.44 -14.80
N ILE A 22 -4.02 -0.99 -13.68
CA ILE A 22 -5.42 -0.54 -13.61
C ILE A 22 -5.68 0.58 -14.63
N HIS A 23 -4.74 1.51 -14.75
CA HIS A 23 -4.86 2.61 -15.69
C HIS A 23 -4.81 2.14 -17.15
N LEU A 24 -3.89 1.22 -17.48
CA LEU A 24 -3.74 0.67 -18.83
C LEU A 24 -4.86 -0.31 -19.21
N ALA A 25 -5.41 -1.04 -18.25
CA ALA A 25 -6.54 -1.94 -18.44
C ALA A 25 -7.88 -1.20 -18.53
N GLU A 26 -7.90 0.11 -18.27
CA GLU A 26 -9.10 0.95 -18.22
C GLU A 26 -10.17 0.43 -17.23
N THR A 27 -9.75 -0.32 -16.20
CA THR A 27 -10.62 -0.93 -15.17
C THR A 27 -10.81 -0.04 -13.94
N ALA A 28 -10.32 1.21 -13.98
CA ALA A 28 -10.38 2.12 -12.84
C ALA A 28 -11.84 2.41 -12.41
N THR A 29 -12.16 2.09 -11.16
CA THR A 29 -13.45 2.40 -10.53
C THR A 29 -13.28 3.39 -9.38
N ALA A 30 -14.37 4.03 -8.94
CA ALA A 30 -14.32 4.90 -7.76
C ALA A 30 -13.78 4.18 -6.51
N LEU A 31 -14.07 2.88 -6.37
CA LEU A 31 -13.56 2.05 -5.29
C LEU A 31 -12.04 1.88 -5.38
N THR A 32 -11.50 1.48 -6.55
CA THR A 32 -10.07 1.22 -6.71
C THR A 32 -9.25 2.50 -6.61
N VAL A 33 -9.79 3.64 -7.07
CA VAL A 33 -9.21 4.97 -6.83
C VAL A 33 -9.19 5.32 -5.34
N SER A 34 -10.29 5.10 -4.61
CA SER A 34 -10.34 5.40 -3.17
C SER A 34 -9.35 4.55 -2.35
N LEU A 35 -9.23 3.26 -2.67
CA LEU A 35 -8.26 2.36 -2.04
C LEU A 35 -6.81 2.75 -2.35
N THR A 36 -6.55 3.21 -3.57
CA THR A 36 -5.22 3.72 -3.98
C THR A 36 -4.82 4.92 -3.11
N TRP A 37 -5.73 5.87 -2.91
CA TRP A 37 -5.47 7.02 -2.02
C TRP A 37 -5.36 6.61 -0.54
N ALA A 38 -6.15 5.64 -0.09
CA ALA A 38 -6.03 5.10 1.27
C ALA A 38 -4.64 4.47 1.50
N TYR A 39 -4.11 3.72 0.52
CA TYR A 39 -2.75 3.19 0.58
C TYR A 39 -1.73 4.33 0.73
N VAL A 40 -1.79 5.34 -0.14
CA VAL A 40 -0.88 6.51 -0.07
C VAL A 40 -0.94 7.19 1.30
N ALA A 41 -2.14 7.40 1.85
CA ALA A 41 -2.31 7.99 3.18
C ALA A 41 -1.62 7.16 4.27
N THR A 42 -1.78 5.83 4.27
CA THR A 42 -1.08 4.97 5.25
C THR A 42 0.44 5.07 5.15
N ARG A 43 0.99 5.23 3.94
CA ARG A 43 2.44 5.41 3.73
C ARG A 43 2.94 6.75 4.25
N VAL A 44 2.11 7.79 4.26
CA VAL A 44 2.41 9.09 4.87
C VAL A 44 2.30 9.03 6.40
N VAL A 45 1.28 8.35 6.93
CA VAL A 45 1.06 8.22 8.38
C VAL A 45 2.15 7.38 9.07
N HIS A 46 2.66 6.33 8.42
CA HIS A 46 3.68 5.46 9.00
C HIS A 46 4.94 6.22 9.52
N PRO A 47 5.62 7.06 8.71
CA PRO A 47 6.75 7.86 9.21
C PRO A 47 6.31 8.99 10.16
N ILE A 48 5.09 9.53 10.06
CA ILE A 48 4.60 10.51 11.04
C ILE A 48 4.53 9.91 12.45
N VAL A 49 4.06 8.66 12.58
CA VAL A 49 4.03 7.96 13.88
C VAL A 49 5.43 7.68 14.41
N GLN A 50 6.38 7.34 13.53
CA GLN A 50 7.80 7.21 13.89
C GLN A 50 8.36 8.53 14.45
N LEU A 51 8.05 9.66 13.81
CA LEU A 51 8.56 10.98 14.19
C LEU A 51 7.86 11.60 15.42
N SER A 52 6.65 11.17 15.74
CA SER A 52 5.84 11.73 16.83
C SER A 52 5.87 10.88 18.10
N VAL A 53 5.24 9.71 18.06
CA VAL A 53 5.01 8.84 19.22
C VAL A 53 6.11 7.80 19.37
N ASN A 54 6.80 7.45 18.28
CA ASN A 54 7.85 6.43 18.22
C ASN A 54 7.45 5.09 18.87
N ASN A 55 6.19 4.69 18.73
CA ASN A 55 5.68 3.41 19.22
C ASN A 55 5.71 2.34 18.13
N VAL A 56 6.42 1.25 18.40
CA VAL A 56 6.65 0.14 17.47
C VAL A 56 5.35 -0.58 17.09
N SER A 57 4.42 -0.77 18.03
CA SER A 57 3.15 -1.45 17.79
C SER A 57 2.28 -0.69 16.79
N TRP A 58 2.20 0.64 16.92
CA TRP A 58 1.44 1.47 16.00
C TRP A 58 2.00 1.43 14.58
N ARG A 59 3.33 1.46 14.45
CA ARG A 59 3.97 1.35 13.14
C ARG A 59 3.74 0.00 12.48
N ALA A 60 3.83 -1.09 13.25
CA ALA A 60 3.54 -2.43 12.76
C ALA A 60 2.08 -2.55 12.29
N ALA A 61 1.13 -1.97 13.04
CA ALA A 61 -0.28 -1.95 12.67
C ALA A 61 -0.53 -1.16 11.37
N ILE A 62 0.08 0.03 11.20
CA ILE A 62 -0.04 0.83 9.99
C ILE A 62 0.59 0.11 8.78
N PHE A 63 1.74 -0.53 8.98
CA PHE A 63 2.37 -1.34 7.96
C PHE A 63 1.47 -2.50 7.51
N ALA A 64 0.89 -3.25 8.47
CA ALA A 64 -0.05 -4.33 8.17
C ALA A 64 -1.31 -3.82 7.45
N LEU A 65 -1.87 -2.68 7.87
CA LEU A 65 -3.02 -2.05 7.21
C LEU A 65 -2.69 -1.68 5.75
N SER A 66 -1.52 -1.08 5.51
CA SER A 66 -1.04 -0.77 4.16
C SER A 66 -0.92 -2.02 3.29
N SER A 67 -0.42 -3.13 3.83
CA SER A 67 -0.37 -4.43 3.14
C SER A 67 -1.77 -4.95 2.76
N LEU A 68 -2.73 -4.84 3.67
CA LEU A 68 -4.11 -5.29 3.42
C LEU A 68 -4.81 -4.46 2.34
N ILE A 69 -4.60 -3.15 2.31
CA ILE A 69 -5.16 -2.28 1.26
C ILE A 69 -4.57 -2.65 -0.10
N LEU A 70 -3.25 -2.87 -0.19
CA LEU A 70 -2.59 -3.29 -1.43
C LEU A 70 -3.10 -4.66 -1.89
N MET A 71 -3.26 -5.61 -0.96
CA MET A 71 -3.81 -6.93 -1.27
C MET A 71 -5.25 -6.83 -1.80
N ALA A 72 -6.09 -6.00 -1.17
CA ALA A 72 -7.46 -5.77 -1.64
C ALA A 72 -7.50 -5.15 -3.04
N LEU A 73 -6.63 -4.17 -3.33
CA LEU A 73 -6.49 -3.60 -4.68
C LEU A 73 -6.18 -4.66 -5.72
N ILE A 74 -5.15 -5.48 -5.47
CA ILE A 74 -4.74 -6.55 -6.40
C ILE A 74 -5.89 -7.55 -6.58
N LEU A 75 -6.56 -7.97 -5.50
CA LEU A 75 -7.66 -8.93 -5.58
C LEU A 75 -8.85 -8.39 -6.39
N ILE A 76 -9.24 -7.13 -6.19
CA ILE A 76 -10.35 -6.53 -6.94
C ILE A 76 -10.05 -6.53 -8.44
N GLU A 77 -8.83 -6.14 -8.81
CA GLU A 77 -8.43 -6.03 -10.21
C GLU A 77 -8.17 -7.38 -10.89
N VAL A 78 -7.82 -8.42 -10.12
CA VAL A 78 -7.70 -9.78 -10.66
C VAL A 78 -9.07 -10.42 -10.93
N ILE A 79 -10.11 -9.97 -10.21
CA ILE A 79 -11.48 -10.51 -10.33
C ILE A 79 -12.30 -9.75 -11.40
N THR A 80 -11.91 -8.52 -11.73
CA THR A 80 -12.60 -7.65 -12.71
C THR A 80 -12.09 -7.93 -14.12
#